data_AF-A0A940AH23-F1
#
_entry.id   AF-A0A940AH23-F1
#
_cell.length_a   1.000
_cell.length_b   1.000
_cell.length_c   1.000
_cell.angle_alpha   90.00
_cell.angle_beta   90.00
_cell.angle_gamma   90.00
#
_symmetry.space_group_name_H-M   'P 1'
#
loop_
_entity.id
_entity.type
_entity.pdbx_description
1 polymer ?
#
loop_
_entity_poly.entity_id
_entity_poly.type
_entity_poly.pdbx_seq_one_letter_code
_entity_poly.pdbx_strand_id
1 'polypeptide(L)'
;MKIGFIKKASAIALSLIMLGSVSNPAYAHHRLDDAMNLKDAELQTAVTDKPMLAEYLRFQVEVGVTEFWESLDLEEMDKYFINEDGSVYFRNSGEKTAEEIAKKKAFEEKFKDYINRIEEYCDKSGLKFNKNFTDGKGNFLAGSSNGDGQGTNSLSVSNCVKGDVLLLNDGGVQIWGAIMHAGIYDGTSSDLCIYSASPNAAANNNNVGVRWERLSDWRKNDQAWTLYVKNTSSSQKSYAFDYVTYYATPGEAYDWKASKSSTSKWYCSKIPWFAYKESPTGIDIDSDGGKWCWPIDIYNSTKTGLRNYYS
;
A
#
# COMPACT_ATOMS: atom_id res chain seq x y z
N MET A 1 33.75 46.76 -26.25
CA MET A 1 33.23 47.98 -25.59
C MET A 1 31.83 47.65 -25.08
N LYS A 2 31.62 47.75 -23.77
CA LYS A 2 30.38 47.40 -23.05
C LYS A 2 29.36 48.54 -23.16
N ILE A 3 28.09 48.23 -23.46
CA ILE A 3 26.87 48.93 -22.99
C ILE A 3 25.75 47.86 -23.12
N GLY A 4 24.95 47.43 -22.15
CA GLY A 4 24.55 48.00 -20.87
C GLY A 4 23.02 48.03 -20.84
N PHE A 5 22.36 46.95 -20.38
CA PHE A 5 20.92 46.96 -20.08
C PHE A 5 20.73 46.82 -18.57
N ILE A 6 20.05 47.81 -17.98
CA ILE A 6 19.74 47.95 -16.56
C ILE A 6 18.22 48.11 -16.42
N LYS A 7 17.61 47.23 -15.59
CA LYS A 7 16.43 47.39 -14.71
C LYS A 7 15.06 47.72 -15.39
N LYS A 8 13.87 47.33 -14.90
CA LYS A 8 13.37 46.97 -13.56
C LYS A 8 11.91 46.51 -13.71
N ALA A 9 11.46 45.54 -12.90
CA ALA A 9 10.12 45.44 -12.30
C ALA A 9 10.26 44.43 -11.13
N SER A 10 10.45 44.85 -9.87
CA SER A 10 9.45 45.22 -8.86
C SER A 10 8.37 44.13 -8.71
N ALA A 11 8.48 43.17 -7.77
CA ALA A 11 8.40 43.25 -6.30
C ALA A 11 6.98 43.52 -5.75
N ILE A 12 6.33 42.44 -5.27
CA ILE A 12 5.29 42.40 -4.22
C ILE A 12 5.62 41.08 -3.47
N ALA A 13 6.28 41.14 -2.30
CA ALA A 13 5.70 41.12 -0.94
C ALA A 13 4.85 39.86 -0.68
N LEU A 14 4.93 39.12 0.42
CA LEU A 14 5.52 39.34 1.73
C LEU A 14 5.72 37.97 2.38
N SER A 15 6.80 37.82 3.13
CA SER A 15 7.12 36.73 4.04
C SER A 15 6.11 36.54 5.17
N LEU A 16 5.79 35.29 5.52
CA LEU A 16 5.51 34.91 6.90
C LEU A 16 6.02 33.48 7.17
N ILE A 17 7.16 33.40 7.87
CA ILE A 17 7.57 32.23 8.64
C ILE A 17 6.75 32.26 9.92
N MET A 18 6.10 31.14 10.30
CA MET A 18 5.97 30.72 11.69
C MET A 18 5.58 29.24 11.73
N LEU A 19 6.31 28.53 12.59
CA LEU A 19 6.10 27.15 12.99
C LEU A 19 4.69 26.94 13.57
N GLY A 20 4.09 25.80 13.25
CA GLY A 20 2.84 25.36 13.86
C GLY A 20 2.48 23.98 13.36
N SER A 21 2.85 22.95 14.12
CA SER A 21 2.17 21.66 14.10
C SER A 21 0.68 21.90 14.36
N VAL A 22 -0.12 21.88 13.30
CA VAL A 22 -1.57 21.81 13.41
C VAL A 22 -2.01 20.77 12.40
N SER A 23 -2.27 19.56 12.89
CA SER A 23 -3.18 18.62 12.23
C SER A 23 -4.49 19.37 12.00
N ASN A 24 -4.73 19.81 10.77
CA ASN A 24 -5.94 20.53 10.40
C ASN A 24 -7.03 19.50 10.06
N PRO A 25 -8.03 19.25 10.94
CA PRO A 25 -9.11 18.31 10.67
C PRO A 25 -9.98 18.72 9.47
N ALA A 26 -9.93 19.99 9.04
CA ALA A 26 -10.65 20.44 7.85
C ALA A 26 -10.10 19.85 6.53
N TYR A 27 -8.83 19.41 6.50
CA TYR A 27 -8.26 18.74 5.33
C TYR A 27 -8.71 17.27 5.21
N ALA A 28 -8.97 16.61 6.34
CA ALA A 28 -9.53 15.25 6.36
C ALA A 28 -11.01 15.24 5.95
N HIS A 29 -11.79 16.26 6.36
CA HIS A 29 -13.19 16.40 5.96
C HIS A 29 -13.37 16.72 4.47
N HIS A 30 -12.50 17.55 3.87
CA HIS A 30 -12.58 17.79 2.43
C HIS A 30 -12.17 16.55 1.61
N ARG A 31 -11.25 15.71 2.12
CA ARG A 31 -10.94 14.40 1.53
C ARG A 31 -12.09 13.40 1.67
N LEU A 32 -12.83 13.43 2.78
CA LEU A 32 -14.07 12.67 2.97
C LEU A 32 -15.12 13.11 1.94
N ASP A 33 -15.38 14.41 1.81
CA ASP A 33 -16.40 14.93 0.89
C ASP A 33 -16.00 14.75 -0.58
N ASP A 34 -14.73 14.92 -0.96
CA ASP A 34 -14.27 14.69 -2.34
C ASP A 34 -14.17 13.19 -2.67
N ALA A 35 -13.77 12.34 -1.70
CA ALA A 35 -13.81 10.90 -1.84
C ALA A 35 -15.23 10.33 -1.74
N MET A 36 -16.21 11.03 -1.17
CA MET A 36 -17.62 10.64 -1.14
C MET A 36 -18.40 11.18 -2.36
N ASN A 37 -18.13 12.42 -2.80
CA ASN A 37 -18.83 13.08 -3.91
C ASN A 37 -18.42 12.54 -5.29
N LEU A 38 -17.20 12.02 -5.47
CA LEU A 38 -16.85 11.25 -6.68
C LEU A 38 -17.34 9.80 -6.63
N LYS A 39 -17.78 9.32 -5.46
CA LYS A 39 -18.11 7.92 -5.17
C LYS A 39 -19.58 7.59 -5.18
N ASP A 40 -20.54 8.52 -5.14
CA ASP A 40 -21.94 8.13 -4.96
C ASP A 40 -22.48 7.16 -6.03
N ALA A 41 -22.07 7.26 -7.31
CA ALA A 41 -22.53 6.33 -8.34
C ALA A 41 -21.79 4.97 -8.32
N GLU A 42 -20.47 4.96 -8.18
CA GLU A 42 -19.66 3.72 -8.17
C GLU A 42 -19.74 3.00 -6.82
N LEU A 43 -19.86 3.74 -5.72
CA LEU A 43 -20.07 3.23 -4.36
C LEU A 43 -21.52 2.78 -4.18
N GLN A 44 -22.55 3.45 -4.72
CA GLN A 44 -23.91 2.85 -4.73
C GLN A 44 -23.94 1.53 -5.49
N THR A 45 -23.24 1.44 -6.64
CA THR A 45 -23.14 0.19 -7.42
C THR A 45 -22.32 -0.88 -6.69
N ALA A 46 -21.22 -0.50 -6.02
CA ALA A 46 -20.41 -1.41 -5.20
C ALA A 46 -21.10 -1.84 -3.90
N VAL A 47 -21.94 -0.99 -3.30
CA VAL A 47 -22.72 -1.26 -2.08
C VAL A 47 -23.82 -2.28 -2.36
N THR A 48 -24.43 -2.26 -3.55
CA THR A 48 -25.44 -3.26 -3.94
C THR A 48 -24.86 -4.63 -4.30
N ASP A 49 -23.68 -4.68 -4.92
CA ASP A 49 -23.14 -5.95 -5.45
C ASP A 49 -21.95 -6.53 -4.65
N LYS A 50 -21.24 -5.72 -3.83
CA LYS A 50 -19.97 -6.08 -3.16
C LYS A 50 -19.82 -5.40 -1.78
N PRO A 51 -20.69 -5.71 -0.80
CA PRO A 51 -20.78 -5.00 0.48
C PRO A 51 -19.47 -4.94 1.27
N MET A 52 -18.66 -5.99 1.18
CA MET A 52 -17.40 -6.10 1.91
C MET A 52 -16.32 -5.11 1.45
N LEU A 53 -16.29 -4.78 0.15
CA LEU A 53 -15.38 -3.77 -0.35
C LEU A 53 -15.73 -2.37 0.14
N ALA A 54 -17.02 -2.03 0.18
CA ALA A 54 -17.48 -0.75 0.72
C ALA A 54 -17.07 -0.63 2.20
N GLU A 55 -17.17 -1.74 2.94
CA GLU A 55 -16.73 -1.81 4.34
C GLU A 55 -15.21 -1.62 4.49
N TYR A 56 -14.40 -2.16 3.59
CA TYR A 56 -12.95 -1.93 3.56
C TYR A 56 -12.55 -0.48 3.28
N LEU A 57 -13.31 0.20 2.41
CA LEU A 57 -13.08 1.62 2.16
C LEU A 57 -13.46 2.47 3.37
N ARG A 58 -14.53 2.11 4.07
CA ARG A 58 -14.90 2.77 5.33
C ARG A 58 -13.84 2.54 6.41
N PHE A 59 -13.34 1.32 6.55
CA PHE A 59 -12.22 1.01 7.45
C PHE A 59 -11.02 1.92 7.22
N GLN A 60 -10.55 2.04 5.97
CA GLN A 60 -9.38 2.87 5.64
C GLN A 60 -9.53 4.31 6.14
N VAL A 61 -10.74 4.86 5.99
CA VAL A 61 -11.05 6.26 6.31
C VAL A 61 -11.36 6.46 7.81
N GLU A 62 -12.25 5.66 8.40
CA GLU A 62 -12.66 5.81 9.80
C GLU A 62 -11.50 5.55 10.76
N VAL A 63 -10.63 4.59 10.43
CA VAL A 63 -9.44 4.27 11.23
C VAL A 63 -8.27 5.21 10.93
N GLY A 64 -8.31 5.94 9.81
CA GLY A 64 -7.24 6.87 9.41
C GLY A 64 -5.92 6.16 9.15
N VAL A 65 -5.97 5.07 8.38
CA VAL A 65 -4.81 4.22 8.07
C VAL A 65 -3.72 5.03 7.37
N THR A 66 -4.08 5.75 6.30
CA THR A 66 -3.12 6.56 5.53
C THR A 66 -2.53 7.66 6.42
N GLU A 67 -3.37 8.41 7.12
CA GLU A 67 -2.97 9.51 8.00
C GLU A 67 -2.01 9.04 9.09
N PHE A 68 -2.27 7.87 9.67
CA PHE A 68 -1.40 7.27 10.66
C PHE A 68 -0.01 7.03 10.08
N TRP A 69 0.11 6.29 8.98
CA TRP A 69 1.40 5.94 8.40
C TRP A 69 2.18 7.15 7.85
N GLU A 70 1.49 8.09 7.20
CA GLU A 70 2.11 9.31 6.67
C GLU A 70 2.66 10.21 7.78
N SER A 71 2.12 10.10 8.99
CA SER A 71 2.55 10.90 10.14
C SER A 71 3.74 10.30 10.90
N LEU A 72 4.33 9.20 10.44
CA LEU A 72 5.46 8.54 11.09
C LEU A 72 6.81 8.97 10.49
N ASP A 73 7.78 9.17 11.38
CA ASP A 73 9.18 9.26 10.99
C ASP A 73 9.77 7.85 10.83
N LEU A 74 10.13 7.48 9.61
CA LEU A 74 10.64 6.15 9.30
C LEU A 74 12.05 5.91 9.79
N GLU A 75 12.89 6.95 9.79
CA GLU A 75 14.25 6.82 10.31
C GLU A 75 14.20 6.56 11.82
N GLU A 76 13.21 7.14 12.50
CA GLU A 76 12.95 6.85 13.90
C GLU A 76 12.35 5.45 14.09
N MET A 77 11.37 5.03 13.27
CA MET A 77 10.79 3.69 13.34
C MET A 77 11.82 2.56 13.14
N ASP A 78 12.85 2.79 12.32
CA ASP A 78 13.91 1.81 12.09
C ASP A 78 14.68 1.45 13.36
N LYS A 79 14.60 2.29 14.40
CA LYS A 79 15.22 2.05 15.70
C LYS A 79 14.41 1.10 16.56
N TYR A 80 13.18 0.73 16.16
CA TYR A 80 12.24 0.03 17.00
C TYR A 80 11.86 -1.38 16.51
N PHE A 81 11.66 -2.28 17.47
CA PHE A 81 10.84 -3.48 17.35
C PHE A 81 9.44 -3.18 17.86
N ILE A 82 8.44 -3.70 17.17
CA ILE A 82 7.03 -3.50 17.50
C ILE A 82 6.43 -4.90 17.66
N ASN A 83 5.63 -5.09 18.70
CA ASN A 83 4.89 -6.32 18.95
C ASN A 83 3.43 -6.19 18.47
N GLU A 84 2.74 -7.31 18.43
CA GLU A 84 1.34 -7.41 18.01
C GLU A 84 0.38 -6.61 18.92
N ASP A 85 0.74 -6.43 20.19
CA ASP A 85 0.01 -5.62 21.18
C ASP A 85 0.33 -4.11 21.09
N GLY A 86 1.13 -3.72 20.08
CA GLY A 86 1.59 -2.35 19.88
C GLY A 86 2.68 -1.90 20.86
N SER A 87 3.19 -2.78 21.74
CA SER A 87 4.37 -2.45 22.54
C SER A 87 5.61 -2.30 21.66
N VAL A 88 6.50 -1.38 22.07
CA VAL A 88 7.66 -0.97 21.27
C VAL A 88 8.94 -1.19 22.08
N TYR A 89 10.02 -1.61 21.43
CA TYR A 89 11.34 -1.83 22.05
C TYR A 89 12.43 -1.26 21.15
N PHE A 90 13.56 -0.85 21.71
CA PHE A 90 14.72 -0.48 20.89
C PHE A 90 15.34 -1.72 20.25
N ARG A 91 15.78 -1.61 18.98
CA ARG A 91 16.49 -2.69 18.29
C ARG A 91 17.88 -2.95 18.85
N ASN A 92 18.52 -1.93 19.41
CA ASN A 92 19.88 -2.01 19.94
C ASN A 92 19.91 -1.87 21.48
N SER A 93 20.78 -2.65 22.11
CA SER A 93 20.91 -2.71 23.58
C SER A 93 21.80 -1.62 24.18
N GLY A 94 22.29 -0.67 23.38
CA GLY A 94 23.13 0.42 23.87
C GLY A 94 22.38 1.36 24.83
N GLU A 95 23.12 2.18 25.57
CA GLU A 95 22.53 3.25 26.38
C GLU A 95 21.68 4.18 25.50
N LYS A 96 20.57 4.65 26.06
CA LYS A 96 19.62 5.52 25.39
C LYS A 96 19.56 6.85 26.11
N THR A 97 19.59 7.91 25.32
CA THR A 97 19.34 9.26 25.82
C THR A 97 17.90 9.39 26.31
N ALA A 98 17.65 10.36 27.19
CA ALA A 98 16.30 10.69 27.63
C ALA A 98 15.39 11.09 26.45
N GLU A 99 15.95 11.73 25.42
CA GLU A 99 15.23 12.11 24.20
C GLU A 99 14.77 10.88 23.39
N GLU A 100 15.66 9.91 23.17
CA GLU A 100 15.30 8.67 22.48
C GLU A 100 14.20 7.90 23.22
N ILE A 101 14.30 7.81 24.56
CA ILE A 101 13.28 7.17 25.40
C ILE A 101 11.93 7.89 25.24
N ALA A 102 11.93 9.22 25.23
CA ALA A 102 10.72 10.01 25.05
C ALA A 102 10.10 9.82 23.65
N LYS A 103 10.90 9.83 22.58
CA LYS A 103 10.45 9.58 21.21
C LYS A 103 9.83 8.19 21.06
N LYS A 104 10.50 7.17 21.60
CA LYS A 104 10.01 5.78 21.60
C LYS A 104 8.68 5.66 22.33
N LYS A 105 8.53 6.32 23.48
CA LYS A 105 7.27 6.32 24.25
C LYS A 105 6.14 7.02 23.50
N ALA A 106 6.41 8.17 22.91
CA ALA A 106 5.41 8.89 22.11
C ALA A 106 4.97 8.07 20.88
N PHE A 107 5.91 7.40 20.22
CA PHE A 107 5.60 6.47 19.13
C PHE A 107 4.75 5.29 19.59
N GLU A 108 5.11 4.65 20.71
CA GLU A 108 4.34 3.54 21.30
C GLU A 108 2.91 3.94 21.65
N GLU A 109 2.71 5.09 22.29
CA GLU A 109 1.38 5.61 22.63
C GLU A 109 0.53 5.83 21.36
N LYS A 110 1.12 6.43 20.34
CA LYS A 110 0.47 6.67 19.04
C LYS A 110 0.13 5.38 18.30
N PHE A 111 1.05 4.40 18.32
CA PHE A 111 0.83 3.11 17.67
C PHE A 111 -0.24 2.29 18.40
N LYS A 112 -0.26 2.29 19.73
CA LYS A 112 -1.33 1.65 20.53
C LYS A 112 -2.70 2.26 20.28
N ASP A 113 -2.79 3.59 20.22
CA ASP A 113 -4.03 4.27 19.83
C ASP A 113 -4.52 3.80 18.45
N TYR A 114 -3.62 3.71 17.47
CA TYR A 114 -3.96 3.21 16.14
C TYR A 114 -4.46 1.77 16.13
N ILE A 115 -3.78 0.87 16.86
CA ILE A 115 -4.21 -0.52 17.03
C ILE A 115 -5.60 -0.59 17.67
N ASN A 116 -5.85 0.18 18.73
CA ASN A 116 -7.16 0.22 19.38
C ASN A 116 -8.27 0.70 18.43
N ARG A 117 -8.00 1.71 17.59
CA ARG A 117 -8.96 2.18 16.58
C ARG A 117 -9.30 1.09 15.56
N ILE A 118 -8.32 0.27 15.15
CA ILE A 118 -8.57 -0.90 14.29
C ILE A 118 -9.47 -1.92 15.00
N GLU A 119 -9.15 -2.25 16.26
CA GLU A 119 -9.91 -3.21 17.06
C GLU A 119 -11.36 -2.76 17.24
N GLU A 120 -11.57 -1.53 17.68
CA GLU A 120 -12.91 -0.94 17.87
C GLU A 120 -13.72 -0.97 16.57
N TYR A 121 -13.09 -0.64 15.45
CA TYR A 121 -13.75 -0.72 14.14
C TYR A 121 -14.13 -2.16 13.80
N CYS A 122 -13.21 -3.12 13.98
CA CYS A 122 -13.45 -4.52 13.70
C CYS A 122 -14.58 -5.11 14.55
N ASP A 123 -14.61 -4.79 15.84
CA ASP A 123 -15.66 -5.22 16.77
C ASP A 123 -17.04 -4.68 16.36
N LYS A 124 -17.10 -3.42 15.89
CA LYS A 124 -18.33 -2.78 15.41
C LYS A 124 -18.81 -3.34 14.06
N SER A 125 -17.88 -3.60 13.14
CA SER A 125 -18.17 -4.00 11.75
C SER A 125 -18.29 -5.51 11.56
N GLY A 126 -17.84 -6.31 12.53
CA GLY A 126 -17.73 -7.76 12.40
C GLY A 126 -16.55 -8.21 11.52
N LEU A 127 -15.65 -7.29 11.15
CA LEU A 127 -14.41 -7.64 10.46
C LEU A 127 -13.44 -8.33 11.43
N LYS A 128 -12.58 -9.19 10.88
CA LYS A 128 -11.46 -9.76 11.64
C LYS A 128 -10.27 -8.81 11.59
N PHE A 129 -9.63 -8.53 12.72
CA PHE A 129 -8.33 -7.87 12.73
C PHE A 129 -7.20 -8.91 12.76
N ASN A 130 -6.40 -8.97 11.70
CA ASN A 130 -5.22 -9.82 11.65
C ASN A 130 -4.02 -9.13 12.33
N LYS A 131 -3.77 -9.53 13.59
CA LYS A 131 -2.71 -8.99 14.44
C LYS A 131 -1.32 -9.56 14.17
N ASN A 132 -1.20 -10.56 13.29
CA ASN A 132 0.08 -11.21 12.95
C ASN A 132 0.90 -10.37 11.96
N PHE A 133 1.08 -9.10 12.25
CA PHE A 133 1.79 -8.17 11.39
C PHE A 133 3.30 -8.15 11.65
N THR A 134 3.84 -9.09 12.45
CA THR A 134 5.28 -9.19 12.76
C THR A 134 5.78 -10.64 12.71
N ASP A 135 7.06 -10.84 12.39
CA ASP A 135 7.70 -12.17 12.29
C ASP A 135 8.10 -12.75 13.65
N GLY A 136 7.59 -12.21 14.76
CA GLY A 136 8.02 -12.53 16.13
C GLY A 136 9.44 -12.06 16.47
N LYS A 137 10.18 -11.50 15.50
CA LYS A 137 11.46 -10.79 15.68
C LYS A 137 11.27 -9.29 15.46
N GLY A 138 10.03 -8.80 15.49
CA GLY A 138 9.65 -7.40 15.31
C GLY A 138 9.96 -6.82 13.92
N ASN A 139 10.14 -7.66 12.90
CA ASN A 139 10.06 -7.22 11.52
C ASN A 139 8.63 -7.33 11.06
N PHE A 140 8.10 -6.28 10.42
CA PHE A 140 6.72 -6.35 9.94
C PHE A 140 6.58 -7.38 8.82
N LEU A 141 5.53 -8.19 8.93
CA LEU A 141 5.04 -9.11 7.91
C LEU A 141 4.08 -8.38 6.94
N ALA A 142 4.47 -7.21 6.46
CA ALA A 142 3.71 -6.46 5.47
C ALA A 142 3.49 -7.34 4.24
N GLY A 143 2.24 -7.68 3.92
CA GLY A 143 1.91 -8.58 2.81
C GLY A 143 1.97 -10.08 3.13
N SER A 144 1.88 -10.45 4.41
CA SER A 144 1.63 -11.85 4.74
C SER A 144 0.17 -12.20 4.46
N SER A 145 -0.03 -13.05 3.45
CA SER A 145 -1.24 -13.83 3.20
C SER A 145 -1.45 -14.93 4.25
N ASN A 146 -1.12 -14.63 5.52
CA ASN A 146 -1.38 -15.50 6.66
C ASN A 146 -2.79 -15.22 7.20
N GLY A 147 -3.80 -15.21 6.34
CA GLY A 147 -5.03 -15.80 6.83
C GLY A 147 -4.74 -17.26 7.18
N ASP A 148 -5.68 -17.87 7.87
CA ASP A 148 -5.60 -19.28 8.29
C ASP A 148 -5.51 -20.29 7.12
N GLY A 149 -5.36 -19.79 5.88
CA GLY A 149 -5.36 -20.55 4.63
C GLY A 149 -6.68 -21.29 4.42
N GLN A 150 -7.74 -20.90 5.14
CA GLN A 150 -9.08 -21.47 4.99
C GLN A 150 -9.88 -20.71 3.94
N GLY A 151 -9.45 -19.52 3.56
CA GLY A 151 -10.05 -18.75 2.48
C GLY A 151 -9.92 -19.48 1.15
N THR A 152 -10.99 -19.45 0.35
CA THR A 152 -10.94 -19.94 -1.03
C THR A 152 -11.70 -18.99 -1.93
N ASN A 153 -11.07 -18.53 -3.00
CA ASN A 153 -11.73 -17.72 -4.03
C ASN A 153 -11.60 -18.40 -5.41
N SER A 154 -12.47 -18.00 -6.33
CA SER A 154 -12.51 -18.55 -7.70
C SER A 154 -11.62 -17.79 -8.71
N LEU A 155 -10.50 -17.20 -8.28
CA LEU A 155 -9.65 -16.34 -9.13
C LEU A 155 -9.31 -16.99 -10.47
N SER A 156 -9.66 -16.28 -11.53
CA SER A 156 -9.33 -16.59 -12.93
C SER A 156 -8.59 -15.43 -13.58
N VAL A 157 -7.65 -15.76 -14.47
CA VAL A 157 -6.93 -14.79 -15.30
C VAL A 157 -7.31 -14.89 -16.78
N SER A 158 -8.37 -15.65 -17.11
CA SER A 158 -8.80 -15.87 -18.50
C SER A 158 -9.15 -14.59 -19.27
N ASN A 159 -9.60 -13.56 -18.55
CA ASN A 159 -9.95 -12.25 -19.11
C ASN A 159 -8.86 -11.19 -18.89
N CYS A 160 -7.76 -11.56 -18.24
CA CYS A 160 -6.64 -10.66 -17.96
C CYS A 160 -5.68 -10.62 -19.15
N VAL A 161 -4.97 -9.50 -19.27
CA VAL A 161 -3.85 -9.35 -20.21
C VAL A 161 -2.58 -9.04 -19.45
N LYS A 162 -1.42 -9.31 -20.06
CA LYS A 162 -0.10 -8.92 -19.51
C LYS A 162 -0.13 -7.47 -19.04
N GLY A 163 0.33 -7.24 -17.82
CA GLY A 163 0.35 -5.93 -17.17
C GLY A 163 -0.91 -5.59 -16.36
N ASP A 164 -2.00 -6.37 -16.43
CA ASP A 164 -3.11 -6.18 -15.49
C ASP A 164 -2.64 -6.44 -14.05
N VAL A 165 -3.19 -5.68 -13.10
CA VAL A 165 -2.80 -5.71 -11.69
C VAL A 165 -3.70 -6.68 -10.94
N LEU A 166 -3.13 -7.48 -10.05
CA LEU A 166 -3.87 -8.35 -9.15
C LEU A 166 -3.73 -7.86 -7.73
N LEU A 167 -4.83 -7.88 -6.99
CA LEU A 167 -4.88 -7.56 -5.57
C LEU A 167 -5.50 -8.73 -4.79
N LEU A 168 -5.12 -8.84 -3.53
CA LEU A 168 -5.44 -9.99 -2.67
C LEU A 168 -5.84 -9.52 -1.28
N ASN A 169 -6.83 -10.18 -0.70
CA ASN A 169 -7.13 -10.10 0.72
C ASN A 169 -7.44 -11.48 1.29
N ASP A 170 -6.95 -11.76 2.50
CA ASP A 170 -7.14 -13.03 3.20
C ASP A 170 -8.01 -12.86 4.44
N GLY A 171 -9.16 -12.20 4.25
CA GLY A 171 -10.15 -11.99 5.28
C GLY A 171 -9.78 -10.88 6.27
N GLY A 172 -10.77 -10.07 6.63
CA GLY A 172 -10.58 -9.01 7.60
C GLY A 172 -9.66 -7.88 7.12
N VAL A 173 -8.90 -7.30 8.05
CA VAL A 173 -8.02 -6.14 7.86
C VAL A 173 -6.69 -6.31 8.58
N GLN A 174 -5.67 -5.58 8.13
CA GLN A 174 -4.35 -5.46 8.77
C GLN A 174 -4.04 -4.00 9.06
N ILE A 175 -2.92 -3.76 9.75
CA ILE A 175 -2.46 -2.42 10.12
C ILE A 175 -2.16 -1.51 8.92
N TRP A 176 -2.06 -2.03 7.69
CA TRP A 176 -1.85 -1.25 6.47
C TRP A 176 -3.10 -1.18 5.56
N GLY A 177 -4.24 -1.72 6.00
CA GLY A 177 -5.47 -1.72 5.22
C GLY A 177 -6.11 -3.09 5.07
N ALA A 178 -7.17 -3.13 4.27
CA ALA A 178 -7.93 -4.34 3.97
C ALA A 178 -7.44 -5.10 2.72
N ILE A 179 -6.66 -4.47 1.84
CA ILE A 179 -6.02 -5.19 0.73
C ILE A 179 -4.58 -5.44 1.14
N MET A 180 -4.22 -6.71 1.27
CA MET A 180 -3.00 -7.12 1.94
C MET A 180 -1.84 -7.31 0.97
N HIS A 181 -2.11 -7.65 -0.30
CA HIS A 181 -1.06 -7.96 -1.26
C HIS A 181 -1.44 -7.54 -2.68
N ALA A 182 -0.41 -7.37 -3.52
CA ALA A 182 -0.52 -6.88 -4.88
C ALA A 182 0.57 -7.46 -5.79
N GLY A 183 0.24 -7.62 -7.07
CA GLY A 183 1.15 -8.13 -8.10
C GLY A 183 0.70 -7.73 -9.50
N ILE A 184 1.48 -8.08 -10.51
CA ILE A 184 1.21 -7.79 -11.92
C ILE A 184 1.25 -9.09 -12.75
N TYR A 185 0.25 -9.30 -13.60
CA TYR A 185 0.10 -10.50 -14.41
C TYR A 185 1.02 -10.49 -15.62
N ASP A 186 1.60 -11.64 -15.97
CA ASP A 186 2.51 -11.76 -17.11
C ASP A 186 1.85 -12.07 -18.46
N GLY A 187 0.55 -12.32 -18.46
CA GLY A 187 -0.20 -12.66 -19.67
C GLY A 187 -0.14 -14.13 -20.05
N THR A 188 0.47 -15.01 -19.25
CA THR A 188 0.53 -16.45 -19.51
C THR A 188 -0.55 -17.20 -18.74
N SER A 189 -1.08 -18.28 -19.32
CA SER A 189 -2.02 -19.17 -18.64
C SER A 189 -1.35 -20.15 -17.66
N SER A 190 -0.07 -19.95 -17.37
CA SER A 190 0.71 -20.71 -16.38
C SER A 190 0.09 -20.55 -14.98
N ASP A 191 0.27 -21.55 -14.12
CA ASP A 191 -0.02 -21.37 -12.69
C ASP A 191 0.96 -20.37 -12.06
N LEU A 192 2.23 -20.37 -12.47
CA LEU A 192 3.23 -19.41 -12.04
C LEU A 192 3.22 -18.20 -12.99
N CYS A 193 2.42 -17.17 -12.68
CA CYS A 193 2.10 -16.08 -13.63
C CYS A 193 1.91 -14.69 -12.98
N ILE A 194 2.11 -14.56 -11.67
CA ILE A 194 1.95 -13.29 -10.96
C ILE A 194 3.31 -12.78 -10.51
N TYR A 195 3.72 -11.62 -10.99
CA TYR A 195 4.96 -10.99 -10.57
C TYR A 195 4.71 -10.05 -9.39
N SER A 196 5.38 -10.25 -8.26
CA SER A 196 5.14 -9.47 -7.04
C SER A 196 6.37 -9.48 -6.12
N ALA A 197 6.28 -8.75 -5.00
CA ALA A 197 7.23 -8.84 -3.90
C ALA A 197 6.47 -9.19 -2.63
N SER A 198 6.92 -10.20 -1.87
CA SER A 198 6.23 -10.62 -0.65
C SER A 198 7.20 -11.05 0.47
N PRO A 199 6.80 -10.84 1.74
CA PRO A 199 7.62 -11.17 2.91
C PRO A 199 7.70 -12.68 3.19
N ASN A 200 6.76 -13.47 2.66
CA ASN A 200 6.65 -14.89 2.97
C ASN A 200 7.51 -15.70 2.01
N ALA A 201 8.26 -16.68 2.49
CA ALA A 201 8.89 -17.66 1.61
C ALA A 201 7.78 -18.43 0.84
N ALA A 202 7.88 -18.51 -0.49
CA ALA A 202 7.01 -19.45 -1.21
C ALA A 202 7.34 -20.88 -0.76
N ALA A 203 6.31 -21.74 -0.65
CA ALA A 203 6.39 -23.09 -0.10
C ALA A 203 7.44 -24.01 -0.75
N ASN A 204 8.05 -23.60 -1.86
CA ASN A 204 8.99 -24.38 -2.65
C ASN A 204 10.33 -23.71 -2.95
N ASN A 205 10.65 -22.51 -2.44
CA ASN A 205 11.93 -21.86 -2.78
C ASN A 205 12.58 -20.93 -1.73
N ASN A 206 12.04 -20.80 -0.51
CA ASN A 206 12.58 -19.90 0.53
C ASN A 206 12.81 -18.44 0.09
N ASN A 207 12.24 -18.02 -1.05
CA ASN A 207 12.60 -16.75 -1.68
C ASN A 207 11.67 -15.64 -1.20
N VAL A 208 12.05 -14.99 -0.10
CA VAL A 208 11.45 -13.74 0.40
C VAL A 208 11.87 -12.61 -0.53
N GLY A 209 10.93 -11.76 -0.96
CA GLY A 209 11.22 -10.66 -1.88
C GLY A 209 10.53 -10.76 -3.23
N VAL A 210 11.17 -10.18 -4.25
CA VAL A 210 10.66 -10.13 -5.63
C VAL A 210 10.66 -11.54 -6.23
N ARG A 211 9.54 -11.94 -6.82
CA ARG A 211 9.37 -13.28 -7.39
C ARG A 211 8.13 -13.41 -8.27
N TRP A 212 8.03 -14.60 -8.86
CA TRP A 212 6.82 -15.14 -9.40
C TRP A 212 6.03 -15.91 -8.35
N GLU A 213 4.72 -15.70 -8.33
CA GLU A 213 3.77 -16.36 -7.44
C GLU A 213 2.75 -17.18 -8.23
N ARG A 214 2.21 -18.20 -7.57
CA ARG A 214 1.25 -19.10 -8.17
C ARG A 214 -0.16 -18.56 -8.02
N LEU A 215 -0.92 -18.63 -9.10
CA LEU A 215 -2.34 -18.37 -9.12
C LEU A 215 -3.10 -19.29 -8.15
N SER A 216 -2.68 -20.55 -8.04
CA SER A 216 -3.21 -21.50 -7.07
C SER A 216 -2.96 -21.10 -5.60
N ASP A 217 -1.90 -20.36 -5.30
CA ASP A 217 -1.67 -19.84 -3.95
C ASP A 217 -2.57 -18.62 -3.66
N TRP A 218 -2.75 -17.75 -4.66
CA TRP A 218 -3.68 -16.61 -4.55
C TRP A 218 -5.15 -17.05 -4.37
N ARG A 219 -5.52 -18.22 -4.89
CA ARG A 219 -6.86 -18.81 -4.68
C ARG A 219 -7.12 -19.28 -3.24
N LYS A 220 -6.08 -19.43 -2.40
CA LYS A 220 -6.21 -19.85 -0.98
C LYS A 220 -6.49 -18.69 -0.03
N ASN A 221 -6.95 -17.57 -0.57
CA ASN A 221 -7.29 -16.38 0.19
C ASN A 221 -8.79 -16.12 0.02
N ASP A 222 -9.40 -15.40 0.97
CA ASP A 222 -10.82 -15.07 0.89
C ASP A 222 -11.20 -14.32 -0.39
N GLN A 223 -10.35 -13.40 -0.86
CA GLN A 223 -10.72 -12.50 -1.94
C GLN A 223 -9.57 -12.15 -2.87
N ALA A 224 -9.91 -11.94 -4.14
CA ALA A 224 -8.99 -11.40 -5.12
C ALA A 224 -9.69 -10.41 -6.07
N TRP A 225 -8.92 -9.46 -6.57
CA TRP A 225 -9.35 -8.53 -7.60
C TRP A 225 -8.36 -8.54 -8.76
N THR A 226 -8.89 -8.41 -9.97
CA THR A 226 -8.09 -8.13 -11.16
C THR A 226 -8.46 -6.74 -11.64
N LEU A 227 -7.46 -5.91 -11.89
CA LEU A 227 -7.61 -4.53 -12.31
C LEU A 227 -6.91 -4.31 -13.65
N TYR A 228 -7.50 -3.47 -14.48
CA TYR A 228 -6.83 -2.95 -15.67
C TYR A 228 -6.47 -1.49 -15.46
N VAL A 229 -5.36 -1.04 -16.04
CA VAL A 229 -5.02 0.39 -16.08
C VAL A 229 -5.76 1.05 -17.26
N LYS A 230 -6.57 2.05 -16.98
CA LYS A 230 -7.36 2.81 -17.96
C LYS A 230 -6.44 3.57 -18.91
N ASN A 231 -6.93 3.89 -20.10
CA ASN A 231 -6.21 4.67 -21.12
C ASN A 231 -4.84 4.06 -21.53
N THR A 232 -4.72 2.73 -21.46
CA THR A 232 -3.53 2.01 -21.94
C THR A 232 -3.87 1.04 -23.06
N SER A 233 -3.00 0.97 -24.06
CA SER A 233 -2.98 -0.09 -25.07
C SER A 233 -2.35 -1.37 -24.51
N SER A 234 -2.61 -2.52 -25.15
CA SER A 234 -1.98 -3.79 -24.79
C SER A 234 -0.45 -3.73 -24.81
N SER A 235 0.14 -2.95 -25.74
CA SER A 235 1.58 -2.75 -25.82
C SER A 235 2.13 -1.96 -24.62
N GLN A 236 1.41 -0.92 -24.17
CA GLN A 236 1.81 -0.15 -22.99
C GLN A 236 1.75 -0.99 -21.72
N LYS A 237 0.72 -1.83 -21.55
CA LYS A 237 0.63 -2.76 -20.41
C LYS A 237 1.73 -3.81 -20.42
N SER A 238 2.00 -4.38 -21.59
CA SER A 238 3.10 -5.34 -21.77
C SER A 238 4.45 -4.71 -21.45
N TYR A 239 4.66 -3.48 -21.92
CA TYR A 239 5.86 -2.71 -21.65
C TYR A 239 6.02 -2.40 -20.16
N ALA A 240 4.94 -1.99 -19.47
CA ALA A 240 4.97 -1.74 -18.02
C ALA A 240 5.43 -3.00 -17.24
N PHE A 241 4.88 -4.16 -17.60
CA PHE A 241 5.32 -5.44 -17.04
C PHE A 241 6.81 -5.70 -17.32
N ASP A 242 7.24 -5.61 -18.58
CA ASP A 242 8.63 -5.88 -18.96
C ASP A 242 9.60 -4.92 -18.24
N TYR A 243 9.20 -3.66 -18.10
CA TYR A 243 9.94 -2.63 -17.38
C TYR A 243 10.17 -3.03 -15.91
N VAL A 244 9.13 -3.39 -15.16
CA VAL A 244 9.33 -3.76 -13.75
C VAL A 244 10.14 -5.05 -13.60
N THR A 245 9.99 -6.03 -14.50
CA THR A 245 10.81 -7.26 -14.45
C THR A 245 12.29 -7.02 -14.76
N TYR A 246 12.63 -5.94 -15.46
CA TYR A 246 14.00 -5.55 -15.72
C TYR A 246 14.66 -4.90 -14.49
N TYR A 247 13.91 -4.14 -13.69
CA TYR A 247 14.45 -3.41 -12.53
C TYR A 247 14.33 -4.16 -11.21
N ALA A 248 13.24 -4.87 -10.99
CA ALA A 248 13.04 -5.68 -9.80
C ALA A 248 13.50 -7.09 -10.14
N THR A 249 14.70 -7.50 -9.76
CA THR A 249 15.20 -8.84 -10.08
C THR A 249 14.63 -9.89 -9.11
N PRO A 250 14.22 -11.09 -9.57
CA PRO A 250 13.82 -12.15 -8.65
C PRO A 250 14.88 -12.45 -7.58
N GLY A 251 14.48 -12.51 -6.31
CA GLY A 251 15.36 -12.68 -5.15
C GLY A 251 15.81 -11.36 -4.49
N GLU A 252 15.52 -10.20 -5.07
CA GLU A 252 15.72 -8.92 -4.37
C GLU A 252 14.81 -8.82 -3.14
N ALA A 253 15.36 -8.28 -2.05
CA ALA A 253 14.73 -8.34 -0.74
C ALA A 253 13.41 -7.54 -0.65
N TYR A 254 12.48 -8.10 0.13
CA TYR A 254 11.27 -7.41 0.52
C TYR A 254 11.58 -6.32 1.56
N ASP A 255 11.07 -5.11 1.36
CA ASP A 255 11.13 -3.99 2.30
C ASP A 255 9.92 -3.06 2.13
N TRP A 256 8.92 -3.21 2.99
CA TRP A 256 7.71 -2.38 3.01
C TRP A 256 7.98 -0.90 3.36
N LYS A 257 9.11 -0.60 3.99
CA LYS A 257 9.51 0.78 4.31
C LYS A 257 10.23 1.46 3.15
N ALA A 258 10.51 0.73 2.08
CA ALA A 258 11.21 1.27 0.94
C ALA A 258 10.48 2.50 0.41
N SER A 259 11.25 3.57 0.14
CA SER A 259 10.71 4.69 -0.64
C SER A 259 10.17 4.18 -1.97
N LYS A 260 9.06 4.75 -2.44
CA LYS A 260 8.55 4.53 -3.81
C LYS A 260 9.64 4.73 -4.86
N SER A 261 10.51 5.71 -4.68
CA SER A 261 11.62 6.02 -5.59
C SER A 261 12.84 5.08 -5.51
N SER A 262 12.90 4.16 -4.53
CA SER A 262 14.02 3.21 -4.46
C SER A 262 13.95 2.22 -5.63
N THR A 263 15.10 1.84 -6.20
CA THR A 263 15.17 0.88 -7.31
C THR A 263 15.73 -0.49 -6.91
N SER A 264 15.95 -0.72 -5.62
CA SER A 264 16.62 -1.93 -5.09
C SER A 264 15.93 -2.56 -3.89
N LYS A 265 14.75 -2.04 -3.54
CA LYS A 265 13.97 -2.45 -2.39
C LYS A 265 12.50 -2.44 -2.77
N TRP A 266 11.80 -3.54 -2.53
CA TRP A 266 10.48 -3.77 -3.10
C TRP A 266 9.46 -4.18 -2.05
N TYR A 267 8.23 -3.73 -2.25
CA TYR A 267 7.06 -4.24 -1.57
C TYR A 267 5.96 -4.49 -2.58
N CYS A 268 4.93 -5.20 -2.16
CA CYS A 268 3.94 -5.81 -3.05
C CYS A 268 3.33 -4.83 -4.05
N SER A 269 2.74 -3.74 -3.58
CA SER A 269 2.09 -2.70 -4.39
C SER A 269 3.07 -1.77 -5.10
N LYS A 270 4.34 -1.71 -4.66
CA LYS A 270 5.37 -0.98 -5.40
C LYS A 270 5.64 -1.59 -6.77
N ILE A 271 5.57 -2.92 -6.91
CA ILE A 271 5.80 -3.61 -8.18
C ILE A 271 4.86 -3.08 -9.28
N PRO A 272 3.53 -3.17 -9.15
CA PRO A 272 2.62 -2.61 -10.15
C PRO A 272 2.69 -1.07 -10.24
N TRP A 273 2.87 -0.35 -9.13
CA TRP A 273 3.03 1.11 -9.19
C TRP A 273 4.24 1.52 -10.03
N PHE A 274 5.41 0.94 -9.76
CA PHE A 274 6.66 1.20 -10.47
C PHE A 274 6.55 0.83 -11.95
N ALA A 275 5.92 -0.32 -12.25
CA ALA A 275 5.66 -0.77 -13.61
C ALA A 275 4.98 0.31 -14.48
N TYR A 276 3.98 1.00 -13.92
CA TYR A 276 3.23 2.01 -14.67
C TYR A 276 3.78 3.44 -14.49
N LYS A 277 4.19 3.82 -13.29
CA LYS A 277 4.64 5.18 -13.01
C LYS A 277 6.02 5.47 -13.59
N GLU A 278 6.98 4.56 -13.37
CA GLU A 278 8.40 4.79 -13.71
C GLU A 278 8.72 4.34 -15.14
N SER A 279 7.86 3.52 -15.75
CA SER A 279 7.95 3.25 -17.19
C SER A 279 7.58 4.49 -18.02
N PRO A 280 8.00 4.56 -19.29
CA PRO A 280 7.48 5.50 -20.28
C PRO A 280 5.95 5.64 -20.39
N THR A 281 5.14 4.76 -19.78
CA THR A 281 3.69 5.02 -19.69
C THR A 281 3.39 6.21 -18.78
N GLY A 282 4.19 6.44 -17.73
CA GLY A 282 4.07 7.59 -16.83
C GLY A 282 2.77 7.62 -16.01
N ILE A 283 2.04 6.52 -15.94
CA ILE A 283 0.71 6.47 -15.34
C ILE A 283 0.84 6.23 -13.85
N ASP A 284 0.58 7.28 -13.08
CA ASP A 284 0.54 7.18 -11.62
C ASP A 284 -0.74 6.50 -11.14
N ILE A 285 -0.67 5.20 -10.84
CA ILE A 285 -1.79 4.42 -10.31
C ILE A 285 -1.91 4.50 -8.79
N ASP A 286 -1.17 5.39 -8.15
CA ASP A 286 -1.35 5.74 -6.74
C ASP A 286 -2.42 6.85 -6.62
N SER A 287 -3.47 6.60 -5.83
CA SER A 287 -4.59 7.53 -5.67
C SER A 287 -4.32 8.69 -4.73
N ASP A 288 -3.46 8.51 -3.72
CA ASP A 288 -3.24 9.53 -2.68
C ASP A 288 -1.93 10.30 -2.87
N GLY A 289 -1.00 9.75 -3.66
CA GLY A 289 0.29 10.37 -3.97
C GLY A 289 1.22 10.43 -2.76
N GLY A 290 0.95 9.65 -1.71
CA GLY A 290 1.58 9.69 -0.40
C GLY A 290 3.03 9.24 -0.39
N LYS A 291 3.57 8.85 0.77
CA LYS A 291 4.95 8.33 0.84
C LYS A 291 5.07 6.90 0.29
N TRP A 292 4.03 6.11 0.46
CA TRP A 292 3.89 4.76 -0.07
C TRP A 292 2.83 4.74 -1.17
N CYS A 293 2.71 3.59 -1.84
CA CYS A 293 1.54 3.27 -2.64
C CYS A 293 1.01 1.98 -2.05
N TRP A 294 -0.03 2.03 -1.24
CA TRP A 294 -0.67 0.87 -0.65
C TRP A 294 -1.49 0.13 -1.71
N PRO A 295 -1.76 -1.18 -1.54
CA PRO A 295 -2.62 -1.91 -2.46
C PRO A 295 -4.00 -1.26 -2.64
N ILE A 296 -4.53 -0.64 -1.58
CA ILE A 296 -5.80 0.10 -1.62
C ILE A 296 -5.74 1.37 -2.47
N ASP A 297 -4.57 2.01 -2.59
CA ASP A 297 -4.40 3.20 -3.44
C ASP A 297 -4.50 2.82 -4.92
N ILE A 298 -3.96 1.65 -5.28
CA ILE A 298 -4.10 1.09 -6.63
C ILE A 298 -5.55 0.76 -6.92
N TYR A 299 -6.26 0.19 -5.95
CA TYR A 299 -7.69 -0.09 -6.08
C TYR A 299 -8.51 1.20 -6.29
N ASN A 300 -8.20 2.24 -5.52
CA ASN A 300 -8.93 3.51 -5.50
C ASN A 300 -8.53 4.48 -6.62
N SER A 301 -7.46 4.18 -7.37
CA SER A 301 -6.99 5.08 -8.41
C SER A 301 -8.05 5.27 -9.49
N THR A 302 -8.33 6.53 -9.83
CA THR A 302 -9.19 6.85 -10.97
C THR A 302 -8.64 6.33 -12.30
N LYS A 303 -7.36 5.94 -12.33
CA LYS A 303 -6.64 5.39 -13.49
C LYS A 303 -6.65 3.86 -13.54
N THR A 304 -7.20 3.18 -12.54
CA THR A 304 -7.46 1.73 -12.60
C THR A 304 -8.95 1.49 -12.74
N GLY A 305 -9.31 0.33 -13.28
CA GLY A 305 -10.69 -0.14 -13.37
C GLY A 305 -10.78 -1.59 -12.95
N LEU A 306 -11.83 -1.93 -12.21
CA LEU A 306 -12.10 -3.30 -11.80
C LEU A 306 -12.45 -4.14 -13.03
N ARG A 307 -11.67 -5.20 -13.25
CA ARG A 307 -11.97 -6.19 -14.28
C ARG A 307 -12.86 -7.28 -13.72
N ASN A 308 -12.43 -7.94 -12.65
CA ASN A 308 -13.19 -8.97 -11.95
C ASN A 308 -12.90 -8.95 -10.45
N TYR A 309 -13.89 -9.39 -9.68
CA TYR A 309 -13.80 -9.65 -8.25
C TYR A 309 -14.08 -11.14 -8.02
N TYR A 310 -13.33 -11.74 -7.10
CA TYR A 310 -13.44 -13.13 -6.71
C TYR A 310 -13.54 -13.21 -5.19
N SER A 311 -14.49 -13.99 -4.70
CA SER A 311 -14.67 -14.33 -3.28
C SER A 311 -15.16 -15.77 -3.16
#